data_AF-J9E3Q6-F1
#
_entry.id   AF-J9E3Q6-F1
#
_cell.length_a   1.000
_cell.length_b   1.000
_cell.length_c   1.000
_cell.angle_alpha   90.00
_cell.angle_beta   90.00
_cell.angle_gamma   90.00
#
_symmetry.space_group_name_H-M   'P 1'
#
loop_
_entity.id
_entity.type
_entity.pdbx_description
1 polymer ?
#
loop_
_entity_poly.entity_id
_entity_poly.type
_entity_poly.pdbx_seq_one_letter_code
_entity_poly.pdbx_strand_id
1 'polypeptide(L)'
;MLYRESLNNLMTMLNMTHPHFIRCIIPNEKKQSGLLDAALVLNQLTCNGVLEGIRICRKGFPNRTLHKDFKQRYSILAADESISSTDMRKCAEAMLNRIVKDNILTEENFRIGETKVFFKAGVLAHLEDVRDEALKTLLTKLQSQIRWYLGLTDKKRRIQQKAGLLIVQRNVRAWCSL
;
A
#
# COMPACT_ATOMS: atom_id res chain seq x y z
N MET A 1 8.73 43.05 18.26
CA MET A 1 8.44 42.62 16.87
C MET A 1 9.12 41.28 16.49
N LEU A 2 10.30 40.97 17.04
CA LEU A 2 11.07 39.75 16.73
C LEU A 2 10.28 38.42 16.83
N TYR A 3 9.45 38.24 17.89
CA TYR A 3 8.68 37.01 18.08
C TYR A 3 7.65 36.76 16.96
N ARG A 4 6.91 37.80 16.55
CA ARG A 4 5.87 37.68 15.52
C ARG A 4 6.48 37.35 14.17
N GLU A 5 7.61 37.94 13.86
CA GLU A 5 8.35 37.68 12.62
C GLU A 5 8.92 36.26 12.59
N SER A 6 9.51 35.81 13.70
CA SER A 6 9.99 34.42 13.85
C SER A 6 8.85 33.40 13.69
N LEU A 7 7.69 33.63 14.30
CA LEU A 7 6.53 32.74 14.20
C LEU A 7 5.95 32.70 12.79
N ASN A 8 5.88 33.85 12.10
CA ASN A 8 5.42 33.91 10.71
C ASN A 8 6.35 33.15 9.76
N ASN A 9 7.66 33.25 9.97
CA ASN A 9 8.64 32.50 9.18
C ASN A 9 8.47 30.98 9.38
N LEU A 10 8.25 30.54 10.62
CA LEU A 10 7.95 29.13 10.93
C LEU A 10 6.65 28.66 10.24
N MET A 11 5.56 29.42 10.36
CA MET A 11 4.29 29.06 9.73
C MET A 11 4.39 28.98 8.21
N THR A 12 5.17 29.87 7.59
CA THR A 12 5.43 29.85 6.15
C THR A 12 6.15 28.56 5.76
N MET A 13 7.19 28.18 6.50
CA MET A 13 7.92 26.93 6.27
C MET A 13 7.01 25.70 6.44
N LEU A 14 6.19 25.65 7.48
CA LEU A 14 5.27 24.54 7.72
C LEU A 14 4.22 24.41 6.61
N ASN A 15 3.69 25.52 6.11
CA ASN A 15 2.69 25.52 5.02
C ASN A 15 3.25 25.06 3.66
N MET A 16 4.57 25.09 3.47
CA MET A 16 5.23 24.56 2.28
C MET A 16 5.41 23.03 2.33
N THR A 17 5.14 22.41 3.47
CA THR A 17 5.30 20.96 3.69
C THR A 17 3.95 20.24 3.75
N HIS A 18 3.99 18.91 3.86
CA HIS A 18 2.81 18.09 4.16
C HIS A 18 2.75 17.83 5.67
N PRO A 19 1.88 18.52 6.43
CA PRO A 19 1.89 18.43 7.89
C PRO A 19 1.29 17.11 8.39
N HIS A 20 1.95 16.52 9.37
CA HIS A 20 1.45 15.37 10.13
C HIS A 20 1.28 15.79 11.59
N PHE A 21 0.06 15.68 12.12
CA PHE A 21 -0.26 16.15 13.47
C PHE A 21 -0.29 14.98 14.46
N ILE A 22 0.51 15.09 15.53
CA ILE A 22 0.49 14.18 16.67
C ILE A 22 0.02 14.98 17.89
N ARG A 23 -1.02 14.49 18.58
CA ARG A 23 -1.59 15.13 19.78
C ARG A 23 -1.31 14.27 21.00
N CYS A 24 -0.50 14.77 21.93
CA CYS A 24 -0.27 14.12 23.22
C CYS A 24 -1.45 14.37 24.15
N ILE A 25 -1.81 13.37 24.97
CA ILE A 25 -2.90 13.44 25.95
C ILE A 25 -2.33 13.12 27.33
N ILE A 26 -2.62 13.99 28.30
CA ILE A 26 -2.24 13.78 29.69
C ILE A 26 -3.33 12.94 30.37
N PRO A 27 -3.00 11.77 30.95
CA PRO A 27 -4.02 10.87 31.52
C PRO A 27 -4.52 11.32 32.89
N ASN A 28 -3.69 11.98 33.70
CA ASN A 28 -4.05 12.51 35.02
C ASN A 28 -3.06 13.59 35.49
N GLU A 29 -3.48 14.45 36.42
CA GLU A 29 -2.61 15.49 37.01
C GLU A 29 -1.75 14.98 38.17
N LYS A 30 -2.12 13.85 38.77
CA LYS A 30 -1.42 13.23 39.92
C LYS A 30 -0.09 12.57 39.54
N LYS A 31 0.28 12.55 38.25
CA LYS A 31 1.46 11.87 37.69
C LYS A 31 1.53 10.38 38.06
N GLN A 32 0.37 9.75 38.29
CA GLN A 32 0.29 8.35 38.68
C GLN A 32 0.17 7.47 37.43
N SER A 33 1.01 6.45 37.32
CA SER A 33 0.92 5.49 36.22
C SER A 33 -0.36 4.66 36.32
N GLY A 34 -1.00 4.37 35.19
CA GLY A 34 -2.22 3.55 35.10
C GLY A 34 -3.51 4.23 35.56
N LEU A 35 -3.44 5.45 36.11
CA LEU A 35 -4.62 6.24 36.47
C LEU A 35 -5.07 7.08 35.29
N LEU A 36 -6.36 7.04 34.95
CA LEU A 36 -6.96 7.86 33.89
C LEU A 36 -8.12 8.67 34.45
N ASP A 37 -8.04 9.99 34.29
CA ASP A 37 -9.13 10.92 34.57
C ASP A 37 -9.91 11.20 33.28
N ALA A 38 -11.13 10.68 33.23
CA ALA A 38 -11.98 10.76 32.04
C ALA A 38 -12.39 12.20 31.71
N ALA A 39 -12.66 13.05 32.72
CA ALA A 39 -13.11 14.42 32.49
C ALA A 39 -11.96 15.27 31.90
N LEU A 40 -10.76 15.10 32.45
CA LEU A 40 -9.54 15.75 31.94
C LEU A 40 -9.24 15.33 30.49
N VAL A 41 -9.30 14.04 30.18
CA VAL A 41 -9.04 13.53 28.83
C VAL A 41 -10.11 14.01 27.84
N LEU A 42 -11.39 14.01 28.23
CA LEU A 42 -12.48 14.45 27.36
C LEU A 42 -12.36 15.94 27.00
N ASN A 43 -12.00 16.78 27.98
CA ASN A 43 -11.74 18.20 27.73
C ASN A 43 -10.57 18.39 26.75
N GLN A 44 -9.47 17.65 26.90
CA GLN A 44 -8.34 17.70 25.97
C GLN A 44 -8.74 17.29 24.54
N LEU A 45 -9.52 16.22 24.37
CA LEU A 45 -9.97 15.76 23.06
C LEU A 45 -10.86 16.81 22.36
N THR A 46 -11.68 17.51 23.13
CA THR A 46 -12.57 18.57 22.63
C THR A 46 -11.79 19.82 22.27
N CYS A 47 -10.94 20.33 23.17
CA CYS A 47 -10.16 21.55 22.92
C CYS A 47 -9.10 21.38 21.83
N ASN A 48 -8.51 20.18 21.69
CA ASN A 48 -7.58 19.88 20.60
C ASN A 48 -8.27 19.64 19.25
N GLY A 49 -9.61 19.65 19.21
CA GLY A 49 -10.40 19.42 17.99
C GLY A 49 -10.30 17.99 17.44
N VAL A 50 -9.97 17.01 18.28
CA VAL A 50 -9.84 15.61 17.86
C VAL A 50 -11.19 15.06 17.40
N LEU A 51 -12.26 15.39 18.13
CA LEU A 51 -13.62 14.96 17.78
C LEU A 51 -14.11 15.58 16.46
N GLU A 52 -13.80 16.85 16.24
CA GLU A 52 -14.07 17.58 15.01
C GLU A 52 -13.28 16.98 13.84
N GLY A 53 -12.00 16.66 14.05
CA GLY A 53 -11.14 15.99 13.08
C GLY A 53 -11.73 14.63 12.65
N ILE A 54 -12.14 13.80 13.61
CA ILE A 54 -12.81 12.52 13.33
C ILE A 54 -14.11 12.74 12.54
N ARG A 55 -14.91 13.73 12.93
CA ARG A 55 -16.17 14.07 12.25
C ARG A 55 -15.93 14.48 10.79
N ILE A 56 -14.91 15.29 10.52
CA ILE A 56 -14.51 15.70 9.17
C ILE A 56 -14.05 14.49 8.36
N CYS A 57 -13.20 13.63 8.91
CA CYS A 57 -12.74 12.42 8.23
C CYS A 57 -13.88 11.44 7.89
N ARG A 58 -14.92 11.35 8.75
CA ARG A 58 -16.08 10.47 8.53
C ARG A 58 -17.06 11.02 7.50
N LYS A 59 -17.32 12.34 7.52
CA LYS A 59 -18.25 12.98 6.57
C LYS A 59 -17.61 13.28 5.22
N GLY A 60 -16.30 13.51 5.21
CA GLY A 60 -15.54 13.87 4.03
C GLY A 60 -14.86 12.68 3.34
N PHE A 61 -13.93 13.03 2.45
CA PHE A 61 -13.10 12.10 1.69
C PHE A 61 -11.63 12.42 1.98
N PRO A 62 -11.05 11.86 3.06
CA PRO A 62 -9.71 12.24 3.52
C PRO A 62 -8.60 11.84 2.55
N ASN A 63 -8.82 10.76 1.79
CA ASN A 63 -7.84 10.24 0.84
C ASN A 63 -8.07 10.84 -0.53
N ARG A 64 -7.02 11.36 -1.16
CA ARG A 64 -7.07 11.98 -2.48
C ARG A 64 -5.87 11.57 -3.33
N THR A 65 -6.11 11.20 -4.57
CA THR A 65 -5.07 10.76 -5.51
C THR A 65 -5.24 11.46 -6.85
N LEU A 66 -4.14 11.84 -7.50
CA LEU A 66 -4.20 12.37 -8.86
C LEU A 66 -4.66 11.26 -9.83
N HIS A 67 -5.38 11.64 -10.89
CA HIS A 67 -5.87 10.67 -11.89
C HIS A 67 -4.74 9.84 -12.51
N LYS A 68 -3.59 10.47 -12.76
CA LYS A 68 -2.39 9.81 -13.30
C LYS A 68 -1.87 8.72 -12.34
N ASP A 69 -1.72 9.07 -11.07
CA ASP A 69 -1.18 8.16 -10.06
C ASP A 69 -2.16 7.02 -9.78
N PHE A 70 -3.46 7.32 -9.75
CA PHE A 70 -4.52 6.33 -9.60
C PHE A 70 -4.49 5.31 -10.76
N LYS A 71 -4.46 5.80 -12.01
CA LYS A 71 -4.38 4.94 -13.20
C LYS A 71 -3.14 4.06 -13.15
N GLN A 72 -1.97 4.63 -12.89
CA GLN A 72 -0.73 3.86 -12.87
C GLN A 72 -0.73 2.79 -11.76
N ARG A 73 -1.25 3.12 -10.57
CA ARG A 73 -1.20 2.24 -9.40
C ARG A 73 -2.20 1.09 -9.47
N TYR A 74 -3.41 1.37 -9.96
CA TYR A 74 -4.53 0.41 -9.99
C TYR A 74 -4.83 -0.17 -11.38
N SER A 75 -3.98 0.08 -12.38
CA SER A 75 -4.11 -0.49 -13.73
C SER A 75 -4.21 -2.02 -13.72
N ILE A 76 -3.56 -2.69 -12.76
CA ILE A 76 -3.64 -4.15 -12.63
C ILE A 76 -5.05 -4.67 -12.32
N LEU A 77 -5.90 -3.84 -11.71
CA LEU A 77 -7.29 -4.22 -11.38
C LEU A 77 -8.24 -4.03 -12.57
N ALA A 78 -7.91 -3.14 -13.50
CA ALA A 78 -8.76 -2.76 -14.63
C ALA A 78 -7.88 -2.37 -15.83
N ALA A 79 -7.19 -3.37 -16.40
CA ALA A 79 -6.15 -3.15 -17.40
C ALA A 79 -6.72 -2.59 -18.71
N ASP A 80 -7.83 -3.15 -19.19
CA ASP A 80 -8.46 -2.76 -20.45
C ASP A 80 -9.02 -1.33 -20.37
N GLU A 81 -9.68 -1.00 -19.26
CA GLU A 81 -10.24 0.32 -19.02
C GLU A 81 -9.15 1.38 -18.85
N SER A 82 -7.97 1.01 -18.34
CA SER A 82 -6.84 1.93 -18.18
C SER A 82 -6.28 2.42 -19.53
N ILE A 83 -6.44 1.66 -20.61
CA ILE A 83 -5.92 1.97 -21.96
C ILE A 83 -7.02 2.61 -22.84
N SER A 84 -8.28 2.54 -22.41
CA SER A 84 -9.46 2.94 -23.20
C SER A 84 -9.44 4.39 -23.74
N SER A 85 -8.76 5.32 -23.07
CA SER A 85 -8.74 6.73 -23.50
C SER A 85 -7.44 7.46 -23.17
N THR A 86 -7.19 8.55 -23.90
CA THR A 86 -6.06 9.47 -23.64
C THR A 86 -6.34 10.36 -22.43
N ASP A 87 -7.61 10.66 -22.15
CA ASP A 87 -8.03 11.50 -21.04
C ASP A 87 -7.97 10.72 -19.71
N MET A 88 -7.12 11.20 -18.80
CA MET A 88 -6.90 10.55 -17.50
C MET A 88 -8.14 10.53 -16.62
N ARG A 89 -9.01 11.54 -16.72
CA ARG A 89 -10.25 11.60 -15.92
C ARG A 89 -11.21 10.50 -16.35
N LYS A 90 -11.42 10.35 -17.67
CA LYS A 90 -12.27 9.30 -18.24
C LYS A 90 -11.73 7.90 -17.97
N CYS A 91 -10.40 7.72 -18.03
CA CYS A 91 -9.76 6.47 -17.62
C CYS A 91 -10.08 6.14 -16.16
N ALA A 92 -9.87 7.08 -15.24
CA ALA A 92 -10.13 6.85 -13.82
C ALA A 92 -11.61 6.52 -13.56
N GLU A 93 -12.53 7.20 -14.24
CA GLU A 93 -13.97 6.92 -14.18
C GLU A 93 -14.33 5.52 -14.70
N ALA A 94 -13.80 5.13 -15.86
CA ALA A 94 -14.02 3.80 -16.43
C ALA A 94 -13.47 2.69 -15.52
N MET A 95 -12.26 2.88 -14.98
CA MET A 95 -11.65 1.94 -14.02
C MET A 95 -12.48 1.82 -12.74
N LEU A 96 -12.95 2.93 -12.17
CA LEU A 96 -13.79 2.91 -10.97
C LEU A 96 -15.13 2.22 -11.24
N ASN A 97 -15.75 2.48 -12.41
CA ASN A 97 -16.99 1.80 -12.81
C ASN A 97 -16.79 0.28 -12.95
N ARG A 98 -15.63 -0.17 -13.43
CA ARG A 98 -15.30 -1.59 -13.47
C ARG A 98 -15.16 -2.17 -12.06
N ILE A 99 -14.42 -1.50 -11.18
CA ILE A 99 -14.21 -1.92 -9.80
C ILE A 99 -15.55 -1.98 -9.02
N VAL A 100 -16.49 -1.07 -9.32
CA VAL A 100 -17.85 -1.10 -8.76
C VAL A 100 -18.63 -2.31 -9.29
N LYS A 101 -18.56 -2.61 -10.58
CA LYS A 101 -19.20 -3.81 -11.17
C LYS A 101 -18.68 -5.11 -10.58
N ASP A 102 -17.39 -5.15 -10.26
CA ASP A 102 -16.75 -6.30 -9.61
C ASP A 102 -17.08 -6.39 -8.10
N ASN A 103 -17.99 -5.54 -7.59
CA ASN A 103 -18.45 -5.47 -6.19
C ASN A 103 -17.33 -5.21 -5.16
N ILE A 104 -16.19 -4.67 -5.59
CA ILE A 104 -15.08 -4.30 -4.71
C ILE A 104 -15.37 -2.95 -4.02
N LEU A 105 -16.05 -2.05 -4.71
CA LEU A 105 -16.41 -0.72 -4.22
C LEU A 105 -17.88 -0.39 -4.46
N THR A 106 -18.43 0.48 -3.62
CA THR A 106 -19.74 1.11 -3.84
C THR A 106 -19.56 2.56 -4.30
N GLU A 107 -20.55 3.11 -5.01
CA GLU A 107 -20.50 4.49 -5.51
C GLU A 107 -20.43 5.55 -4.41
N GLU A 108 -20.86 5.24 -3.18
CA GLU A 108 -20.74 6.15 -2.04
C GLU A 108 -19.31 6.29 -1.48
N ASN A 109 -18.42 5.37 -1.85
CA ASN A 109 -17.07 5.28 -1.29
C ASN A 109 -16.09 6.24 -1.95
N PHE A 110 -16.43 6.79 -3.12
CA PHE A 110 -15.56 7.68 -3.85
C PHE A 110 -16.30 8.85 -4.51
N ARG A 111 -15.56 9.89 -4.87
CA ARG A 111 -16.02 11.01 -5.71
C ARG A 111 -14.91 11.37 -6.69
N ILE A 112 -15.30 11.65 -7.93
CA ILE A 112 -14.36 12.06 -8.99
C ILE A 112 -14.38 13.59 -9.08
N GLY A 113 -13.25 14.21 -8.80
CA GLY A 113 -13.04 15.64 -9.06
C GLY A 113 -12.39 15.88 -10.42
N GLU A 114 -12.11 17.14 -10.73
CA GLU A 114 -11.49 17.53 -12.00
C GLU A 114 -10.09 16.94 -12.16
N THR A 115 -9.24 17.08 -11.14
CA THR A 115 -7.83 16.65 -11.17
C THR A 115 -7.53 15.39 -10.36
N LYS A 116 -8.42 15.04 -9.42
CA LYS A 116 -8.18 14.04 -8.38
C LYS A 116 -9.40 13.14 -8.17
N VAL A 117 -9.16 11.93 -7.73
CA VAL A 117 -10.15 11.03 -7.15
C VAL A 117 -10.09 11.15 -5.63
N PHE A 118 -11.26 11.17 -5.00
CA PHE A 118 -11.44 11.28 -3.55
C PHE A 118 -12.06 10.00 -3.01
N PHE A 119 -11.54 9.48 -1.90
CA PHE A 119 -12.00 8.25 -1.26
C PHE A 119 -12.36 8.48 0.21
N LYS A 120 -13.38 7.77 0.68
CA LYS A 120 -13.69 7.69 2.11
C LYS A 120 -12.54 7.00 2.87
N ALA A 121 -12.54 7.17 4.19
CA ALA A 121 -11.59 6.47 5.06
C ALA A 121 -11.73 4.94 4.91
N GLY A 122 -10.60 4.22 4.93
CA GLY A 122 -10.55 2.75 4.81
C GLY A 122 -10.67 2.19 3.40
N VAL A 123 -11.31 2.91 2.48
CA VAL A 123 -11.55 2.46 1.09
C VAL A 123 -10.24 2.22 0.32
N LEU A 124 -9.28 3.14 0.47
CA LEU A 124 -7.98 3.02 -0.20
C LEU A 124 -7.19 1.80 0.29
N ALA A 125 -7.28 1.48 1.59
CA ALA A 125 -6.63 0.29 2.14
C ALA A 125 -7.23 -0.99 1.56
N HIS A 126 -8.56 -1.05 1.46
CA HIS A 126 -9.23 -2.18 0.82
C HIS A 126 -8.83 -2.36 -0.65
N LEU A 127 -8.68 -1.25 -1.40
CA LEU A 127 -8.17 -1.30 -2.77
C LEU A 127 -6.73 -1.81 -2.85
N GLU A 128 -5.86 -1.46 -1.89
CA GLU A 128 -4.50 -2.00 -1.83
C GLU A 128 -4.51 -3.50 -1.54
N ASP A 129 -5.37 -3.99 -0.64
CA ASP A 129 -5.46 -5.43 -0.34
C ASP A 129 -5.86 -6.24 -1.58
N VAL A 130 -6.85 -5.77 -2.34
CA VAL A 130 -7.29 -6.42 -3.58
C VAL A 130 -6.19 -6.38 -4.65
N ARG A 131 -5.49 -5.26 -4.75
CA ARG A 131 -4.33 -5.12 -5.64
C ARG A 131 -3.21 -6.08 -5.26
N ASP A 132 -2.92 -6.25 -3.97
CA ASP A 132 -1.88 -7.15 -3.48
C ASP A 132 -2.21 -8.62 -3.75
N GLU A 133 -3.48 -9.03 -3.65
CA GLU A 133 -3.89 -10.40 -4.01
C GLU A 133 -3.75 -10.68 -5.52
N ALA A 134 -4.09 -9.69 -6.37
CA ALA A 134 -3.86 -9.77 -7.81
C ALA A 134 -2.36 -9.88 -8.15
N LEU A 135 -1.53 -9.04 -7.52
CA LEU A 135 -0.07 -9.07 -7.68
C LEU A 135 0.53 -10.38 -7.21
N LYS A 136 0.08 -10.92 -6.07
CA LYS A 136 0.53 -12.20 -5.53
C LYS A 136 0.27 -13.35 -6.48
N THR A 137 -0.88 -13.36 -7.15
CA THR A 137 -1.19 -14.37 -8.18
C THR A 137 -0.23 -14.27 -9.37
N LEU A 138 0.04 -13.06 -9.86
CA LEU A 138 0.99 -12.82 -10.95
C LEU A 138 2.42 -13.23 -10.55
N LEU A 139 2.86 -12.83 -9.36
CA LEU A 139 4.19 -13.11 -8.85
C LEU A 139 4.39 -14.60 -8.63
N THR A 140 3.36 -15.32 -8.16
CA THR A 140 3.41 -16.78 -8.00
C THR A 140 3.62 -17.47 -9.35
N LYS A 141 2.93 -17.04 -10.41
CA LYS A 141 3.14 -17.55 -11.77
C LYS A 141 4.58 -17.28 -12.24
N LEU A 142 5.08 -16.06 -12.09
CA LEU A 142 6.45 -15.72 -12.45
C LEU A 142 7.47 -16.58 -11.69
N GLN A 143 7.31 -16.71 -10.36
CA GLN A 143 8.16 -17.53 -9.51
C GLN A 143 8.13 -19.00 -9.90
N SER A 144 6.95 -19.55 -10.21
CA SER A 144 6.84 -20.94 -10.67
C SER A 144 7.65 -21.17 -11.95
N GLN A 145 7.67 -20.20 -12.85
CA GLN A 145 8.35 -20.35 -14.13
C GLN A 145 9.87 -20.21 -14.00
N ILE A 146 10.33 -19.29 -13.15
CA ILE A 146 11.73 -19.19 -12.77
C ILE A 146 12.22 -20.49 -12.10
N ARG A 147 11.45 -21.02 -11.14
CA ARG A 147 11.80 -22.27 -10.42
C ARG A 147 11.83 -23.47 -11.37
N TRP A 148 10.90 -23.55 -12.31
CA TRP A 148 10.89 -24.59 -13.34
C TRP A 148 12.16 -24.53 -14.20
N TYR A 149 12.53 -23.34 -14.68
CA TYR A 149 13.73 -23.15 -15.50
C TYR A 149 15.00 -23.55 -14.75
N LEU A 150 15.14 -23.09 -13.50
CA LEU A 150 16.27 -23.47 -12.64
C LEU A 150 16.31 -24.99 -12.40
N GLY A 151 15.16 -25.64 -12.24
CA GLY A 151 15.05 -27.09 -12.11
C GLY A 151 15.54 -27.84 -13.35
N LEU A 152 15.26 -27.34 -14.56
CA LEU A 152 15.79 -27.91 -15.80
C LEU A 152 17.31 -27.76 -15.92
N THR A 153 17.84 -26.59 -15.57
CA THR A 153 19.29 -26.36 -15.56
C THR A 153 19.99 -27.29 -14.56
N ASP A 154 19.43 -27.45 -13.35
CA ASP A 154 20.00 -28.36 -12.34
C ASP A 154 19.90 -29.83 -12.77
N LYS A 155 18.78 -30.24 -13.38
CA LYS A 155 18.63 -31.59 -13.94
C LYS A 155 19.71 -31.90 -14.98
N LYS A 156 19.97 -30.99 -15.91
CA LYS A 156 21.04 -31.15 -16.92
C LYS A 156 22.41 -31.33 -16.25
N ARG A 157 22.72 -30.49 -15.26
CA ARG A 157 23.96 -30.59 -14.47
C ARG A 157 24.08 -31.94 -13.75
N ARG A 158 23.02 -32.41 -13.08
CA ARG A 158 23.02 -33.69 -12.36
C ARG A 158 23.17 -34.90 -13.29
N ILE A 159 22.58 -34.87 -14.49
CA ILE A 159 22.74 -35.94 -15.49
C ILE A 159 24.22 -36.05 -15.90
N GLN A 160 24.88 -34.92 -16.15
CA GLN A 160 26.31 -34.89 -16.47
C GLN A 160 27.18 -35.41 -15.30
N GLN A 161 26.88 -34.97 -14.07
CA GLN A 161 27.57 -35.46 -12.87
C GLN A 161 27.37 -36.97 -12.65
N LYS A 162 26.16 -37.49 -12.90
CA LYS A 162 25.87 -38.92 -12.77
C LYS A 162 26.69 -39.76 -13.74
N ALA A 163 26.87 -39.31 -14.99
CA ALA A 163 27.73 -39.99 -15.95
C ALA A 163 29.18 -40.10 -15.44
N GLY A 164 29.74 -38.99 -14.93
CA GLY A 164 31.08 -38.99 -14.32
C GLY A 164 31.17 -39.87 -13.06
N LEU A 165 30.17 -39.80 -12.18
CA LEU A 165 30.10 -40.60 -10.95
C LEU A 165 30.15 -42.10 -11.24
N LEU A 166 29.40 -42.58 -12.24
CA LEU A 166 29.37 -44.00 -12.61
C LEU A 166 30.74 -44.50 -13.09
N ILE A 167 31.48 -43.68 -13.85
CA ILE A 167 32.83 -44.01 -14.32
C ILE A 167 33.78 -44.14 -13.13
N VAL A 168 33.78 -43.15 -12.23
CA VAL A 168 34.62 -43.16 -11.02
C VAL A 168 34.29 -44.37 -10.14
N GLN A 169 33.01 -44.63 -9.87
CA GLN A 169 32.57 -45.77 -9.07
C GLN A 169 33.01 -47.10 -9.67
N ARG A 170 32.88 -47.29 -10.99
CA ARG A 170 33.32 -48.50 -11.67
C ARG A 170 34.83 -48.71 -11.51
N ASN A 171 35.63 -47.67 -11.72
CA ASN A 171 37.08 -47.75 -11.63
C ASN A 171 37.55 -48.05 -10.20
N VAL A 172 36.98 -47.39 -9.20
CA VAL A 172 37.31 -47.63 -7.78
C VAL A 172 36.94 -49.06 -7.38
N ARG A 173 35.77 -49.56 -7.77
CA ARG A 173 35.36 -50.94 -7.46
C ARG A 173 36.30 -51.97 -8.11
N ALA A 174 36.67 -51.76 -9.37
CA ALA A 174 37.61 -52.64 -10.06
C ALA A 174 38.99 -52.64 -9.38
N TRP A 175 39.45 -51.49 -8.89
CA TRP A 175 40.69 -51.37 -8.13
C TRP A 175 40.61 -52.08 -6.77
N CYS A 176 39.50 -51.98 -6.04
CA CYS A 176 39.33 -52.70 -4.77
C CYS A 176 39.19 -54.22 -4.91
N SER A 177 38.88 -54.72 -6.12
CA SER A 177 38.80 -56.15 -6.41
C SER A 177 40.09 -56.76 -6.97
N LEU A 178 41.10 -55.93 -7.24
CA LEU A 178 42.47 -56.32 -7.60
C LEU A 178 43.29 -56.48 -6.32
#